data_AF-A0A1W9W463-F1
#
_entry.id   AF-A0A1W9W463-F1
#
_cell.length_a   1.000
_cell.length_b   1.000
_cell.length_c   1.000
_cell.angle_alpha   90.00
_cell.angle_beta   90.00
_cell.angle_gamma   90.00
#
_symmetry.space_group_name_H-M   'P 1'
#
loop_
_entity.id
_entity.type
_entity.pdbx_description
1 polymer ?
#
loop_
_entity_poly.entity_id
_entity_poly.type
_entity_poly.pdbx_seq_one_letter_code
_entity_poly.pdbx_strand_id
1 'polypeptide(L)'
;MVQWLQENKPTAFEVTWQGRTQILLEWLEGMKNEELILKNDPALFTPHPSLLANFRDLVDLVADVCLENYFSELAPDYPIFPILVSQENLAQTVQEALRGLANLHRSKQGHGILAALALLNGKQIDPSRSKYAQAILEQLHQKPAGQVLNRAELFSSDYFAPATYRLEPELVIILIAALVSAGELVLVMPRQQFDTSNFTTLAATPVKDLIEFRHLERPKDFNLPALKALFELLTLPSGLEIALTHNEDSAVQQLQAKVSETLRQLVQAQQGLASRFIFWGKPILSDVEMQHYRDGLTETKTFLESLPAYSTPLKFKNFRYTAGFVTAQWSGLKILQNITHLIAILADFSQPVAYLTAAEASLPPQHPWLSETNQVRETLLSRLGDVRQRNQPGFSYHAQQQLTALQKAYIKAYFNLHQPARLGADDGQAKQRLLRDKRLLNIKKLAKIALLPRQQLSDFEKHLSQLQTCYALTENDLIAQTVCPYCGYKPLFEHQPQEAAHLITELKNAATQRELLKPETRAQLDTFRTNKRQRTEQNTPRIRIRIIGIQTKVFVVGDLY
;
A
#
# COMPACT_ATOMS: atom_id res chain seq x y z
N MET A 1 60.72 56.15 -9.33
CA MET A 1 60.47 55.92 -7.89
C MET A 1 59.58 54.69 -7.65
N VAL A 2 58.36 54.62 -8.21
CA VAL A 2 57.47 53.44 -8.03
C VAL A 2 58.11 52.14 -8.52
N GLN A 3 58.71 52.13 -9.72
CA GLN A 3 59.40 50.94 -10.25
C GLN A 3 60.60 50.52 -9.39
N TRP A 4 61.43 51.48 -8.96
CA TRP A 4 62.57 51.22 -8.07
C TRP A 4 62.13 50.61 -6.74
N LEU A 5 61.06 51.13 -6.13
CA LEU A 5 60.48 50.56 -4.91
C LEU A 5 59.97 49.14 -5.17
N GLN A 6 59.33 48.88 -6.30
CA GLN A 6 58.83 47.54 -6.65
C GLN A 6 59.93 46.48 -6.81
N GLU A 7 61.10 46.89 -7.31
CA GLU A 7 62.29 46.06 -7.50
C GLU A 7 63.11 45.88 -6.21
N ASN A 8 63.07 46.85 -5.28
CA ASN A 8 63.88 46.86 -4.06
C ASN A 8 63.06 46.67 -2.76
N LYS A 9 61.78 46.31 -2.83
CA LYS A 9 60.90 46.14 -1.65
C LYS A 9 61.52 45.32 -0.50
N PRO A 10 62.19 44.18 -0.74
CA PRO A 10 62.69 43.33 0.35
C PRO A 10 63.89 43.92 1.12
N THR A 11 64.56 44.92 0.56
CA THR A 11 65.81 45.50 1.10
C THR A 11 65.72 47.00 1.40
N ALA A 12 64.69 47.69 0.88
CA ALA A 12 64.51 49.13 1.03
C ALA A 12 63.81 49.55 2.33
N PHE A 13 63.31 48.60 3.12
CA PHE A 13 62.57 48.86 4.36
C PHE A 13 63.13 48.01 5.51
N GLU A 14 63.09 48.59 6.70
CA GLU A 14 63.50 47.97 7.96
C GLU A 14 62.28 47.76 8.86
N VAL A 15 62.29 46.66 9.60
CA VAL A 15 61.28 46.34 10.62
C VAL A 15 61.98 46.16 11.96
N THR A 16 61.45 46.83 12.98
CA THR A 16 61.92 46.73 14.36
C THR A 16 60.94 45.91 15.19
N TRP A 17 61.39 44.79 15.75
CA TRP A 17 60.63 43.96 16.67
C TRP A 17 61.50 43.55 17.87
N GLN A 18 60.96 43.68 19.09
CA GLN A 18 61.66 43.39 20.35
C GLN A 18 63.08 43.99 20.45
N GLY A 19 63.26 45.22 19.96
CA GLY A 19 64.54 45.94 19.99
C GLY A 19 65.57 45.50 18.94
N ARG A 20 65.23 44.55 18.05
CA ARG A 20 66.03 44.18 16.87
C ARG A 20 65.48 44.86 15.63
N THR A 21 66.32 45.57 14.88
CA THR A 21 65.99 46.17 13.58
C THR A 21 66.72 45.42 12.48
N GLN A 22 65.99 44.90 11.51
CA GLN A 22 66.54 44.17 10.35
C GLN A 22 65.76 44.55 9.08
N ILE A 23 66.37 44.36 7.92
CA ILE A 23 65.64 44.49 6.64
C ILE A 23 64.67 43.32 6.47
N LEU A 24 63.62 43.51 5.67
CA LEU A 24 62.55 42.51 5.50
C LEU A 24 63.08 41.13 5.06
N LEU A 25 64.10 41.09 4.20
CA LEU A 25 64.71 39.83 3.75
C LEU A 25 65.40 39.05 4.87
N GLU A 26 66.09 39.72 5.79
CA GLU A 26 66.83 39.09 6.89
C GLU A 26 65.91 38.39 7.90
N TRP A 27 64.75 38.99 8.18
CA TRP A 27 63.70 38.36 8.99
C TRP A 27 63.22 37.04 8.37
N LEU A 28 63.15 36.95 7.04
CA LEU A 28 62.71 35.76 6.32
C LEU A 28 63.82 34.70 6.18
N GLU A 29 65.10 35.10 6.18
CA GLU A 29 66.24 34.17 6.13
C GLU A 29 66.41 33.37 7.42
N GLY A 30 66.04 33.95 8.57
CA GLY A 30 65.98 33.27 9.86
C GLY A 30 65.06 32.03 9.87
N MET A 31 64.04 31.98 9.00
CA MET A 31 63.10 30.85 8.89
C MET A 31 63.72 29.57 8.30
N LYS A 32 64.86 29.64 7.61
CA LYS A 32 65.44 28.45 6.95
C LYS A 32 66.05 27.45 7.93
N ASN A 33 66.33 27.85 9.17
CA ASN A 33 67.17 27.08 10.08
C ASN A 33 66.45 26.53 11.33
N GLU A 34 65.25 27.00 11.66
CA GLU A 34 64.48 26.52 12.83
C GLU A 34 63.06 26.10 12.40
N GLU A 35 62.83 24.78 12.41
CA GLU A 35 61.51 24.13 12.51
C GLU A 35 60.44 24.35 11.41
N LEU A 36 60.67 23.79 10.22
CA LEU A 36 59.58 23.26 9.38
C LEU A 36 59.11 21.90 9.94
N ILE A 37 58.48 21.90 11.13
CA ILE A 37 57.70 20.76 11.63
C ILE A 37 56.23 21.14 11.62
N LEU A 38 55.56 20.93 10.48
CA LEU A 38 54.20 20.40 10.46
C LEU A 38 54.05 19.56 9.18
N LYS A 39 53.72 18.29 9.40
CA LYS A 39 53.79 17.18 8.46
C LYS A 39 52.84 17.36 7.27
N ASN A 40 53.35 17.15 6.06
CA ASN A 40 52.65 16.67 4.86
C ASN A 40 51.24 17.24 4.58
N ASP A 41 51.09 18.56 4.47
CA ASP A 41 50.00 19.14 3.68
C ASP A 41 50.52 20.32 2.82
N PRO A 42 50.71 20.14 1.49
CA PRO A 42 51.20 21.21 0.61
C PRO A 42 50.23 22.39 0.47
N ALA A 43 49.04 22.34 1.09
CA ALA A 43 48.09 23.45 1.16
C ALA A 43 48.37 24.47 2.30
N LEU A 44 49.24 24.14 3.26
CA LEU A 44 49.63 25.04 4.35
C LEU A 44 51.05 25.55 4.09
N PHE A 45 51.11 26.73 3.47
CA PHE A 45 52.31 27.57 3.31
C PHE A 45 53.54 26.87 2.68
N THR A 46 53.48 26.66 1.37
CA THR A 46 54.67 26.87 0.54
C THR A 46 54.60 28.29 -0.01
N PRO A 47 55.48 29.23 0.39
CA PRO A 47 55.39 30.58 -0.13
C PRO A 47 55.71 30.56 -1.63
N HIS A 48 54.67 30.72 -2.45
CA HIS A 48 54.81 30.81 -3.90
C HIS A 48 55.70 32.02 -4.23
N PRO A 49 56.56 31.97 -5.27
CA PRO A 49 57.42 33.09 -5.69
C PRO A 49 56.69 34.42 -5.93
N SER A 50 55.35 34.40 -6.04
CA SER A 50 54.48 35.56 -6.16
C SER A 50 54.14 36.28 -4.85
N LEU A 51 54.39 35.70 -3.66
CA LEU A 51 54.17 36.39 -2.37
C LEU A 51 55.16 37.55 -2.14
N LEU A 52 56.27 37.56 -2.88
CA LEU A 52 57.21 38.69 -2.94
C LEU A 52 56.76 39.77 -3.94
N ALA A 53 55.67 39.56 -4.68
CA ALA A 53 55.22 40.51 -5.69
C ALA A 53 54.46 41.69 -5.07
N ASN A 54 53.61 41.45 -4.07
CA ASN A 54 52.82 42.47 -3.37
C ASN A 54 53.49 42.91 -2.06
N PHE A 55 53.58 44.22 -1.83
CA PHE A 55 54.23 44.77 -0.64
C PHE A 55 53.50 44.39 0.66
N ARG A 56 52.17 44.35 0.62
CA ARG A 56 51.34 43.97 1.78
C ARG A 56 51.65 42.54 2.24
N ASP A 57 51.62 41.58 1.31
CA ASP A 57 51.84 40.16 1.62
C ASP A 57 53.24 39.92 2.22
N LEU A 58 54.23 40.70 1.78
CA LEU A 58 55.59 40.65 2.30
C LEU A 58 55.69 41.23 3.73
N VAL A 59 54.96 42.31 4.03
CA VAL A 59 54.85 42.84 5.40
C VAL A 59 54.09 41.87 6.31
N ASP A 60 52.99 41.28 5.83
CA ASP A 60 52.19 40.31 6.57
C ASP A 60 53.04 39.06 6.91
N LEU A 61 53.88 38.59 5.98
CA LEU A 61 54.79 37.46 6.21
C LEU A 61 55.89 37.77 7.24
N VAL A 62 56.49 38.97 7.21
CA VAL A 62 57.48 39.37 8.21
C VAL A 62 56.81 39.56 9.59
N ALA A 63 55.58 40.08 9.62
CA ALA A 63 54.81 40.19 10.85
C ALA A 63 54.49 38.80 11.45
N ASP A 64 54.15 37.82 10.62
CA ASP A 64 53.92 36.42 11.02
C ASP A 64 55.16 35.86 11.75
N VAL A 65 56.34 35.96 11.13
CA VAL A 65 57.61 35.52 11.72
C VAL A 65 57.92 36.22 13.04
N CYS A 66 57.73 37.54 13.10
CA CYS A 66 58.02 38.30 14.30
C CYS A 66 57.09 37.91 15.46
N LEU A 67 55.81 37.68 15.17
CA LEU A 67 54.77 37.48 16.17
C LEU A 67 54.52 36.01 16.55
N GLU A 68 55.03 35.05 15.77
CA GLU A 68 54.83 33.61 15.97
C GLU A 68 55.08 33.16 17.42
N ASN A 69 56.26 33.49 17.97
CA ASN A 69 56.63 33.12 19.34
C ASN A 69 55.70 33.76 20.37
N TYR A 70 55.31 35.02 20.15
CA TYR A 70 54.41 35.73 21.05
C TYR A 70 53.03 35.06 21.10
N PHE A 71 52.47 34.69 19.95
CA PHE A 71 51.17 34.02 19.90
C PHE A 71 51.23 32.57 20.39
N SER A 72 52.31 31.85 20.10
CA SER A 72 52.53 30.49 20.59
C SER A 72 52.63 30.42 22.12
N GLU A 73 53.27 31.41 22.76
CA GLU A 73 53.28 31.53 24.22
C GLU A 73 51.92 31.98 24.79
N LEU A 74 51.22 32.88 24.08
CA LEU A 74 49.95 33.43 24.53
C LEU A 74 48.80 32.40 24.47
N ALA A 75 48.78 31.56 23.43
CA ALA A 75 47.73 30.59 23.16
C ALA A 75 48.30 29.35 22.44
N PRO A 76 48.99 28.45 23.18
CA PRO A 76 49.77 27.35 22.60
C PRO A 76 48.93 26.35 21.80
N ASP A 77 47.63 26.28 22.08
CA ASP A 77 46.70 25.35 21.45
C ASP A 77 45.65 26.05 20.59
N TYR A 78 45.88 27.30 20.16
CA TYR A 78 44.94 28.03 19.31
C TYR A 78 44.76 27.33 17.93
N PRO A 79 43.56 27.33 17.33
CA PRO A 79 43.32 26.68 16.04
C PRO A 79 44.12 27.32 14.90
N ILE A 80 44.76 26.48 14.09
CA ILE A 80 45.41 26.91 12.85
C ILE A 80 44.38 26.85 11.72
N PHE A 81 44.10 28.01 11.09
CA PHE A 81 43.09 28.11 10.05
C PHE A 81 43.72 27.95 8.65
N PRO A 82 43.14 27.10 7.77
CA PRO A 82 43.58 26.99 6.38
C PRO A 82 43.07 28.15 5.50
N ILE A 83 42.48 29.18 6.11
CA ILE A 83 41.87 30.35 5.48
C ILE A 83 42.26 31.58 6.30
N LEU A 84 42.28 32.76 5.67
CA LEU A 84 42.48 34.02 6.38
C LEU A 84 41.25 34.33 7.24
N VAL A 85 41.44 34.39 8.56
CA VAL A 85 40.43 34.82 9.53
C VAL A 85 40.90 36.15 10.13
N SER A 86 40.04 37.15 10.09
CA SER A 86 40.27 38.47 10.66
C SER A 86 39.03 38.95 11.40
N GLN A 87 39.15 40.00 12.20
CA GLN A 87 37.99 40.61 12.88
C GLN A 87 36.89 41.04 11.89
N GLU A 88 37.26 41.45 10.68
CA GLU A 88 36.30 41.90 9.66
C GLU A 88 35.45 40.75 9.10
N ASN A 89 36.01 39.55 8.99
CA ASN A 89 35.33 38.41 8.35
C ASN A 89 34.82 37.34 9.34
N LEU A 90 35.27 37.37 10.60
CA LEU A 90 34.97 36.34 11.60
C LEU A 90 33.48 36.02 11.71
N ALA A 91 32.62 37.04 11.87
CA ALA A 91 31.18 36.83 12.03
C ALA A 91 30.55 36.13 10.81
N GLN A 92 30.97 36.50 9.59
CA GLN A 92 30.49 35.86 8.37
C GLN A 92 30.98 34.41 8.30
N THR A 93 32.26 34.17 8.51
CA THR A 93 32.88 32.84 8.39
C THR A 93 32.31 31.88 9.44
N VAL A 94 32.04 32.36 10.66
CA VAL A 94 31.37 31.62 11.72
C VAL A 94 29.93 31.29 11.33
N GLN A 95 29.17 32.24 10.78
CA GLN A 95 27.80 31.96 10.31
C GLN A 95 27.79 30.91 9.20
N GLU A 96 28.77 30.94 8.29
CA GLU A 96 28.94 29.92 7.25
C GLU A 96 29.30 28.55 7.83
N ALA A 97 30.12 28.50 8.87
CA ALA A 97 30.42 27.27 9.60
C ALA A 97 29.18 26.70 10.30
N LEU A 98 28.37 27.53 10.96
CA LEU A 98 27.10 27.12 11.59
C LEU A 98 26.12 26.53 10.56
N ARG A 99 25.96 27.17 9.40
CA ARG A 99 25.17 26.62 8.29
C ARG A 99 25.76 25.32 7.75
N GLY A 100 27.09 25.19 7.77
CA GLY A 100 27.83 23.99 7.39
C GLY A 100 27.67 22.82 8.37
N LEU A 101 27.25 23.05 9.61
CA LEU A 101 26.88 21.97 10.53
C LEU A 101 25.54 21.32 10.13
N ALA A 102 24.59 22.11 9.61
CA ALA A 102 23.28 21.64 9.17
C ALA A 102 23.27 21.05 7.74
N ASN A 103 24.32 21.29 6.94
CA ASN A 103 24.38 20.94 5.53
C ASN A 103 25.64 20.15 5.18
N LEU A 104 25.51 19.07 4.39
CA LEU A 104 26.67 18.32 3.89
C LEU A 104 27.52 19.13 2.88
N HIS A 105 26.89 20.02 2.12
CA HIS A 105 27.57 20.89 1.15
C HIS A 105 27.98 22.20 1.84
N ARG A 106 29.25 22.29 2.22
CA ARG A 106 29.81 23.42 2.98
C ARG A 106 30.53 24.39 2.06
N SER A 107 30.51 25.68 2.39
CA SER A 107 31.38 26.67 1.73
C SER A 107 32.85 26.39 2.08
N LYS A 108 33.79 26.92 1.29
CA LYS A 108 35.24 26.80 1.59
C LYS A 108 35.56 27.39 2.97
N GLN A 109 34.95 28.52 3.29
CA GLN A 109 35.09 29.22 4.57
C GLN A 109 34.55 28.38 5.75
N GLY A 110 33.31 27.89 5.64
CA GLY A 110 32.70 27.05 6.67
C GLY A 110 33.46 25.73 6.87
N HIS A 111 33.94 25.11 5.78
CA HIS A 111 34.78 23.92 5.88
C HIS A 111 36.11 24.20 6.58
N GLY A 112 36.78 25.31 6.23
CA GLY A 112 38.06 25.70 6.82
C GLY A 112 38.00 25.88 8.34
N ILE A 113 36.97 26.60 8.85
CA ILE A 113 36.79 26.76 10.29
C ILE A 113 36.49 25.42 10.98
N LEU A 114 35.56 24.62 10.43
CA LEU A 114 35.20 23.34 11.06
C LEU A 114 36.38 22.37 11.10
N ALA A 115 37.26 22.41 10.09
CA ALA A 115 38.50 21.65 10.06
C ALA A 115 39.49 22.13 11.13
N ALA A 116 39.71 23.44 11.24
CA ALA A 116 40.60 24.04 12.24
C ALA A 116 40.15 23.72 13.68
N LEU A 117 38.84 23.69 13.92
CA LEU A 117 38.24 23.29 15.20
C LEU A 117 38.20 21.78 15.41
N ALA A 118 38.77 20.98 14.51
CA ALA A 118 38.82 19.51 14.58
C ALA A 118 37.44 18.84 14.69
N LEU A 119 36.40 19.42 14.06
CA LEU A 119 35.02 18.92 14.09
C LEU A 119 34.66 17.99 12.93
N LEU A 120 35.59 17.70 12.02
CA LEU A 120 35.31 16.94 10.79
C LEU A 120 35.90 15.53 10.85
N ASN A 121 35.07 14.53 10.53
CA ASN A 121 35.49 13.17 10.20
C ASN A 121 35.15 12.88 8.73
N GLY A 122 36.09 13.19 7.84
CA GLY A 122 35.85 13.20 6.40
C GLY A 122 34.76 14.22 6.05
N LYS A 123 33.57 13.75 5.66
CA LYS A 123 32.42 14.61 5.35
C LYS A 123 31.45 14.81 6.52
N GLN A 124 31.54 13.99 7.57
CA GLN A 124 30.64 14.04 8.73
C GLN A 124 31.16 15.00 9.81
N ILE A 125 30.23 15.52 10.61
CA ILE A 125 30.56 16.30 11.81
C ILE A 125 30.75 15.32 12.96
N ASP A 126 31.84 15.47 13.70
CA ASP A 126 32.19 14.62 14.83
C ASP A 126 32.82 15.46 15.96
N PRO A 127 32.00 15.97 16.90
CA PRO A 127 32.48 16.79 18.01
C PRO A 127 33.37 16.01 18.99
N SER A 128 33.28 14.67 19.01
CA SER A 128 34.08 13.82 19.90
C SER A 128 35.59 13.92 19.64
N ARG A 129 35.96 14.29 18.41
CA ARG A 129 37.36 14.43 17.97
C ARG A 129 37.95 15.80 18.28
N SER A 130 37.11 16.78 18.59
CA SER A 130 37.56 18.15 18.86
C SER A 130 37.95 18.30 20.32
N LYS A 131 39.25 18.51 20.58
CA LYS A 131 39.75 18.83 21.93
C LYS A 131 39.01 20.02 22.55
N TYR A 132 38.62 21.00 21.73
CA TYR A 132 37.90 22.19 22.17
C TYR A 132 36.46 21.87 22.60
N ALA A 133 35.75 21.04 21.82
CA ALA A 133 34.39 20.62 22.16
C ALA A 133 34.38 19.75 23.42
N GLN A 134 35.34 18.83 23.56
CA GLN A 134 35.50 18.00 24.74
C GLN A 134 35.76 18.84 26.00
N ALA A 135 36.58 19.88 25.92
CA ALA A 135 36.82 20.77 27.06
C ALA A 135 35.55 21.49 27.54
N ILE A 136 34.64 21.88 26.62
CA ILE A 136 33.33 22.46 27.00
C ILE A 136 32.48 21.41 27.73
N LEU A 137 32.43 20.18 27.21
CA LEU A 137 31.71 19.08 27.85
C LEU A 137 32.27 18.75 29.23
N GLU A 138 33.60 18.71 29.38
CA GLU A 138 34.25 18.47 30.67
C GLU A 138 33.81 19.50 31.73
N GLN A 139 33.79 20.78 31.37
CA GLN A 139 33.30 21.83 32.29
C GLN A 139 31.83 21.65 32.65
N LEU A 140 30.97 21.26 31.70
CA LEU A 140 29.56 20.96 31.97
C LEU A 140 29.40 19.67 32.81
N HIS A 141 30.27 18.69 32.63
CA HIS A 141 30.25 17.42 33.36
C HIS A 141 30.79 17.51 34.79
N GLN A 142 31.68 18.47 35.07
CA GLN A 142 32.14 18.79 36.43
C GLN A 142 31.03 19.36 37.32
N LYS A 143 29.95 19.89 36.74
CA LYS A 143 28.78 20.35 37.51
C LYS A 143 27.99 19.16 38.09
N PRO A 144 27.29 19.31 39.22
CA PRO A 144 26.32 18.33 39.69
C PRO A 144 25.17 18.10 38.68
N ALA A 145 24.52 16.93 38.74
CA ALA A 145 23.36 16.64 37.91
C ALA A 145 22.23 17.67 38.15
N GLY A 146 21.64 18.20 37.08
CA GLY A 146 20.62 19.25 37.14
C GLY A 146 21.15 20.68 37.29
N GLN A 147 22.47 20.87 37.40
CA GLN A 147 23.09 22.20 37.29
C GLN A 147 23.48 22.54 35.85
N VAL A 148 23.57 23.84 35.58
CA VAL A 148 23.81 24.42 34.26
C VAL A 148 25.17 25.10 34.23
N LEU A 149 25.80 25.20 33.06
CA LEU A 149 27.03 25.96 32.86
C LEU A 149 26.68 27.34 32.29
N ASN A 150 26.78 28.38 33.13
CA ASN A 150 26.44 29.75 32.72
C ASN A 150 27.47 30.31 31.74
N ARG A 151 27.06 31.23 30.85
CA ARG A 151 27.98 31.91 29.92
C ARG A 151 29.15 32.57 30.65
N ALA A 152 28.89 33.25 31.77
CA ALA A 152 29.91 33.91 32.58
C ALA A 152 30.91 32.95 33.24
N GLU A 153 30.57 31.66 33.34
CA GLU A 153 31.47 30.63 33.86
C GLU A 153 32.32 30.01 32.74
N LEU A 154 31.80 29.99 31.50
CA LEU A 154 32.50 29.45 30.34
C LEU A 154 33.63 30.37 29.87
N PHE A 155 33.42 31.70 29.94
CA PHE A 155 34.38 32.70 29.46
C PHE A 155 35.11 33.39 30.62
N SER A 156 36.42 33.58 30.46
CA SER A 156 37.26 34.37 31.37
C SER A 156 38.04 35.40 30.55
N SER A 157 37.94 36.68 30.93
CA SER A 157 38.53 37.81 30.19
C SER A 157 38.13 37.80 28.70
N ASP A 158 36.85 37.54 28.41
CA ASP A 158 36.26 37.43 27.07
C ASP A 158 36.71 36.25 26.20
N TYR A 159 37.54 35.33 26.72
CA TYR A 159 38.00 34.13 26.00
C TYR A 159 37.62 32.83 26.70
N PHE A 160 37.44 31.77 25.92
CA PHE A 160 37.36 30.40 26.44
C PHE A 160 38.76 29.80 26.56
N ALA A 161 39.08 29.28 27.75
CA ALA A 161 40.39 28.74 28.11
C ALA A 161 41.54 29.71 27.74
N PRO A 162 41.60 30.92 28.35
CA PRO A 162 42.46 32.02 27.92
C PRO A 162 43.97 31.76 27.93
N ALA A 163 44.42 30.73 28.68
CA ALA A 163 45.82 30.33 28.80
C ALA A 163 46.23 29.19 27.86
N THR A 164 45.28 28.56 27.16
CA THR A 164 45.54 27.42 26.27
C THR A 164 44.94 27.66 24.89
N TYR A 165 43.61 27.59 24.78
CA TYR A 165 42.90 27.68 23.51
C TYR A 165 42.57 29.11 23.10
N ARG A 166 42.36 30.00 24.08
CA ARG A 166 42.05 31.42 23.91
C ARG A 166 41.02 31.71 22.81
N LEU A 167 39.94 30.93 22.77
CA LEU A 167 38.94 31.04 21.71
C LEU A 167 37.98 32.22 21.96
N GLU A 168 37.68 32.96 20.90
CA GLU A 168 36.64 33.98 20.90
C GLU A 168 35.24 33.35 21.05
N PRO A 169 34.26 34.07 21.63
CA PRO A 169 32.88 33.58 21.77
C PRO A 169 32.24 33.10 20.46
N GLU A 170 32.57 33.73 19.34
CA GLU A 170 32.10 33.35 18.01
C GLU A 170 32.64 32.00 17.54
N LEU A 171 33.87 31.62 17.90
CA LEU A 171 34.38 30.28 17.60
C LEU A 171 33.77 29.24 18.55
N VAL A 172 33.58 29.61 19.82
CA VAL A 172 32.98 28.74 20.83
C VAL A 172 31.53 28.39 20.48
N ILE A 173 30.77 29.30 19.88
CA ILE A 173 29.38 28.99 19.49
C ILE A 173 29.30 27.90 18.42
N ILE A 174 30.33 27.74 17.57
CA ILE A 174 30.40 26.64 16.61
C ILE A 174 30.56 25.30 17.32
N LEU A 175 31.41 25.26 18.35
CA LEU A 175 31.62 24.07 19.17
C LEU A 175 30.33 23.69 19.90
N ILE A 176 29.68 24.67 20.54
CA ILE A 176 28.37 24.50 21.20
C ILE A 176 27.34 23.97 20.20
N ALA A 177 27.22 24.59 19.02
CA ALA A 177 26.29 24.17 17.99
C ALA A 177 26.57 22.73 17.51
N ALA A 178 27.84 22.36 17.35
CA ALA A 178 28.24 21.02 16.96
C ALA A 178 27.82 19.99 18.04
N LEU A 179 28.03 20.31 19.31
CA LEU A 179 27.59 19.49 20.45
C LEU A 179 26.06 19.40 20.57
N VAL A 180 25.31 20.48 20.29
CA VAL A 180 23.84 20.45 20.18
C VAL A 180 23.40 19.53 19.05
N SER A 181 24.07 19.61 17.89
CA SER A 181 23.77 18.76 16.73
C SER A 181 23.99 17.28 17.04
N ALA A 182 25.03 16.99 17.83
CA ALA A 182 25.32 15.67 18.36
C ALA A 182 24.47 15.30 19.58
N GLY A 183 23.58 16.16 20.09
CA GLY A 183 22.71 15.85 21.23
C GLY A 183 23.43 15.63 22.55
N GLU A 184 24.64 16.19 22.70
CA GLU A 184 25.49 16.10 23.89
C GLU A 184 25.24 17.26 24.86
N LEU A 185 24.65 18.38 24.39
CA LEU A 185 24.22 19.50 25.22
C LEU A 185 22.96 20.18 24.68
N VAL A 186 22.32 20.99 25.51
CA VAL A 186 21.22 21.90 25.15
C VAL A 186 21.69 23.34 25.35
N LEU A 187 21.50 24.16 24.32
CA LEU A 187 21.84 25.60 24.36
C LEU A 187 20.60 26.40 24.78
N VAL A 188 20.66 27.11 25.90
CA VAL A 188 19.52 27.89 26.41
C VAL A 188 19.72 29.38 26.19
N MET A 189 18.80 29.98 25.45
CA MET A 189 18.68 31.43 25.22
C MET A 189 17.64 32.04 26.17
N PRO A 190 17.59 33.37 26.35
CA PRO A 190 16.59 34.01 27.20
C PRO A 190 15.12 33.71 26.86
N ARG A 191 14.80 33.43 25.58
CA ARG A 191 13.43 33.24 25.08
C ARG A 191 13.14 31.86 24.49
N GLN A 192 14.18 31.03 24.28
CA GLN A 192 14.06 29.73 23.65
C GLN A 192 15.25 28.86 24.02
N GLN A 193 15.17 27.56 23.75
CA GLN A 193 16.31 26.66 23.85
C GLN A 193 16.49 25.90 22.55
N PHE A 194 17.71 25.45 22.30
CA PHE A 194 18.06 24.65 21.14
C PHE A 194 18.58 23.28 21.55
N ASP A 195 17.99 22.27 20.94
CA ASP A 195 18.39 20.87 21.02
C ASP A 195 18.40 20.26 19.61
N THR A 196 18.59 18.95 19.52
CA THR A 196 18.60 18.21 18.23
C THR A 196 17.33 18.40 17.38
N SER A 197 16.18 18.73 17.98
CA SER A 197 14.88 18.82 17.29
C SER A 197 14.68 20.11 16.52
N ASN A 198 15.34 21.20 16.94
CA ASN A 198 15.26 22.52 16.33
C ASN A 198 16.63 23.06 15.88
N PHE A 199 17.57 22.15 15.58
CA PHE A 199 18.93 22.50 15.17
C PHE A 199 18.99 23.35 13.90
N THR A 200 18.09 23.13 12.92
CA THR A 200 18.02 23.95 11.71
C THR A 200 17.76 25.42 12.04
N THR A 201 16.97 25.70 13.07
CA THR A 201 16.72 27.06 13.56
C THR A 201 17.96 27.63 14.24
N LEU A 202 18.69 26.83 15.03
CA LEU A 202 19.97 27.24 15.62
C LEU A 202 20.94 27.67 14.51
N ALA A 203 21.16 26.82 13.50
CA ALA A 203 22.13 27.07 12.43
C ALA A 203 21.81 28.32 11.58
N ALA A 204 20.54 28.73 11.53
CA ALA A 204 20.08 29.93 10.84
C ALA A 204 20.09 31.19 11.71
N THR A 205 20.25 31.07 13.03
CA THR A 205 20.24 32.20 13.96
C THR A 205 21.54 33.02 13.80
N PRO A 206 21.48 34.37 13.81
CA PRO A 206 22.67 35.22 13.74
C PRO A 206 23.64 34.95 14.90
N VAL A 207 24.95 34.86 14.59
CA VAL A 207 26.02 34.64 15.58
C VAL A 207 25.93 35.62 16.75
N LYS A 208 25.74 36.91 16.45
CA LYS A 208 25.61 37.99 17.44
C LYS A 208 24.51 37.76 18.50
N ASP A 209 23.46 37.02 18.13
CA ASP A 209 22.37 36.71 19.04
C ASP A 209 22.71 35.45 19.85
N LEU A 210 23.39 34.48 19.22
CA LEU A 210 23.76 33.22 19.86
C LEU A 210 24.87 33.37 20.91
N ILE A 211 25.80 34.31 20.75
CA ILE A 211 26.86 34.58 21.76
C ILE A 211 26.30 35.11 23.09
N GLU A 212 25.06 35.61 23.09
CA GLU A 212 24.33 36.11 24.26
C GLU A 212 23.48 35.01 24.93
N PHE A 213 23.85 33.74 24.75
CA PHE A 213 23.18 32.63 25.40
C PHE A 213 23.26 32.73 26.94
N ARG A 214 22.27 32.16 27.62
CA ARG A 214 22.18 32.22 29.08
C ARG A 214 23.10 31.18 29.71
N HIS A 215 22.93 29.92 29.33
CA HIS A 215 23.66 28.79 29.88
C HIS A 215 23.55 27.55 28.98
N LEU A 216 24.38 26.55 29.27
CA LEU A 216 24.36 25.24 28.67
C LEU A 216 23.82 24.22 29.68
N GLU A 217 22.97 23.31 29.24
CA GLU A 217 22.41 22.25 30.06
C GLU A 217 22.76 20.86 29.50
N ARG A 218 22.72 19.86 30.39
CA ARG A 218 22.79 18.47 29.95
C ARG A 218 21.49 18.09 29.23
N PRO A 219 21.57 17.29 28.16
CA PRO A 219 20.39 16.77 27.48
C PRO A 219 19.63 15.83 28.43
N LYS A 220 18.32 15.73 28.23
CA LYS A 220 17.46 14.84 29.02
C LYS A 220 17.94 13.39 28.90
N ASP A 221 17.77 12.63 29.97
CA ASP A 221 17.96 11.18 29.91
C ASP A 221 16.87 10.51 29.06
N PHE A 222 17.20 9.35 28.53
CA PHE A 222 16.23 8.54 27.80
C PHE A 222 15.07 8.12 28.71
N ASN A 223 13.84 8.26 28.20
CA ASN A 223 12.67 7.70 28.85
C ASN A 223 12.61 6.17 28.61
N LEU A 224 13.46 5.43 29.33
CA LEU A 224 13.58 3.97 29.20
C LEU A 224 12.23 3.23 29.32
N PRO A 225 11.33 3.55 30.27
CA PRO A 225 10.01 2.92 30.32
C PRO A 225 9.18 3.10 29.04
N ALA A 226 9.20 4.31 28.46
CA ALA A 226 8.43 4.59 27.25
C ALA A 226 9.05 3.96 26.00
N LEU A 227 10.38 3.89 25.93
CA LEU A 227 11.09 3.16 24.88
C LEU A 227 10.80 1.66 24.93
N LYS A 228 10.88 1.04 26.11
CA LYS A 228 10.49 -0.38 26.29
C LYS A 228 9.08 -0.64 25.76
N ALA A 229 8.11 0.18 26.19
CA ALA A 229 6.73 0.07 25.72
C ALA A 229 6.59 0.22 24.20
N LEU A 230 7.39 1.09 23.57
CA LEU A 230 7.37 1.31 22.12
C LEU A 230 7.91 0.11 21.33
N PHE A 231 9.05 -0.43 21.77
CA PHE A 231 9.65 -1.59 21.13
C PHE A 231 8.76 -2.84 21.30
N GLU A 232 8.18 -3.03 22.48
CA GLU A 232 7.20 -4.10 22.73
C GLU A 232 5.93 -3.95 21.88
N LEU A 233 5.37 -2.73 21.79
CA LEU A 233 4.19 -2.42 20.97
C LEU A 233 4.38 -2.83 19.50
N LEU A 234 5.57 -2.56 18.96
CA LEU A 234 5.93 -2.88 17.59
C LEU A 234 6.46 -4.31 17.41
N THR A 235 6.45 -5.13 18.47
CA THR A 235 6.95 -6.51 18.47
C THR A 235 8.41 -6.63 18.00
N LEU A 236 9.23 -5.64 18.35
CA LEU A 236 10.65 -5.62 18.03
C LEU A 236 11.45 -6.50 19.02
N PRO A 237 12.61 -7.06 18.60
CA PRO A 237 13.48 -7.82 19.49
C PRO A 237 13.85 -7.07 20.78
N SER A 238 13.81 -7.78 21.91
CA SER A 238 14.25 -7.26 23.20
C SER A 238 15.73 -6.85 23.17
N GLY A 239 16.08 -5.73 23.79
CA GLY A 239 17.45 -5.23 23.86
C GLY A 239 17.76 -4.16 22.80
N LEU A 240 16.92 -3.97 21.78
CA LEU A 240 17.08 -2.87 20.83
C LEU A 240 16.84 -1.51 21.47
N GLU A 241 15.99 -1.43 22.49
CA GLU A 241 15.81 -0.21 23.28
C GLU A 241 17.07 0.16 24.07
N ILE A 242 17.86 -0.86 24.48
CA ILE A 242 19.16 -0.68 25.14
C ILE A 242 20.20 -0.25 24.10
N ALA A 243 20.28 -0.93 22.96
CA ALA A 243 21.15 -0.56 21.84
C ALA A 243 20.93 0.91 21.40
N LEU A 244 19.67 1.35 21.35
CA LEU A 244 19.31 2.74 21.10
C LEU A 244 19.92 3.69 22.15
N THR A 245 19.89 3.34 23.43
CA THR A 245 20.51 4.17 24.47
C THR A 245 22.04 4.20 24.40
N HIS A 246 22.66 3.21 23.75
CA HIS A 246 24.09 3.16 23.42
C HIS A 246 24.43 3.76 22.04
N ASN A 247 23.52 4.56 21.48
CA ASN A 247 23.71 5.28 20.22
C ASN A 247 23.88 4.37 18.99
N GLU A 248 23.28 3.18 19.00
CA GLU A 248 23.26 2.30 17.83
C GLU A 248 22.13 2.68 16.85
N ASP A 249 22.51 3.16 15.67
CA ASP A 249 21.55 3.52 14.61
C ASP A 249 20.71 2.33 14.12
N SER A 250 21.21 1.10 14.28
CA SER A 250 20.53 -0.15 13.88
C SER A 250 19.15 -0.29 14.54
N ALA A 251 19.01 0.15 15.79
CA ALA A 251 17.76 0.10 16.54
C ALA A 251 16.71 1.06 15.95
N VAL A 252 17.13 2.26 15.54
CA VAL A 252 16.26 3.25 14.92
C VAL A 252 15.80 2.78 13.53
N GLN A 253 16.71 2.19 12.75
CA GLN A 253 16.38 1.66 11.42
C GLN A 253 15.33 0.55 11.49
N GLN A 254 15.50 -0.41 12.41
CA GLN A 254 14.53 -1.50 12.61
C GLN A 254 13.16 -0.96 13.08
N LEU A 255 13.18 0.01 13.99
CA LEU A 255 11.96 0.68 14.43
C LEU A 255 11.23 1.37 13.27
N GLN A 256 11.94 2.17 12.47
CA GLN A 256 11.34 2.88 11.33
C GLN A 256 10.82 1.93 10.25
N ALA A 257 11.52 0.83 9.99
CA ALA A 257 11.07 -0.20 9.07
C ALA A 257 9.75 -0.80 9.54
N LYS A 258 9.64 -1.13 10.84
CA LYS A 258 8.43 -1.70 11.42
C LYS A 258 7.27 -0.71 11.46
N VAL A 259 7.53 0.54 11.83
CA VAL A 259 6.54 1.64 11.76
C VAL A 259 5.99 1.77 10.34
N SER A 260 6.85 1.77 9.34
CA SER A 260 6.45 1.89 7.93
C SER A 260 5.61 0.70 7.46
N GLU A 261 5.94 -0.51 7.89
CA GLU A 261 5.15 -1.71 7.64
C GLU A 261 3.75 -1.61 8.25
N THR A 262 3.67 -1.27 9.53
CA THR A 262 2.39 -1.14 10.26
C THR A 262 1.53 -0.03 9.69
N LEU A 263 2.12 1.11 9.29
CA LEU A 263 1.38 2.20 8.63
C LEU A 263 0.74 1.75 7.31
N ARG A 264 1.43 0.94 6.50
CA ARG A 264 0.83 0.38 5.26
C ARG A 264 -0.36 -0.52 5.57
N GLN A 265 -0.25 -1.38 6.58
CA GLN A 265 -1.35 -2.24 7.02
C GLN A 265 -2.54 -1.42 7.54
N LEU A 266 -2.29 -0.36 8.31
CA LEU A 266 -3.32 0.57 8.80
C LEU A 266 -4.08 1.22 7.65
N VAL A 267 -3.39 1.69 6.61
CA VAL A 267 -4.03 2.29 5.43
C VAL A 267 -4.92 1.28 4.71
N GLN A 268 -4.45 0.03 4.52
CA GLN A 268 -5.26 -1.03 3.90
C GLN A 268 -6.50 -1.37 4.74
N ALA A 269 -6.36 -1.48 6.06
CA ALA A 269 -7.48 -1.73 6.96
C ALA A 269 -8.51 -0.58 6.96
N GLN A 270 -8.05 0.67 6.91
CA GLN A 270 -8.92 1.84 6.79
C GLN A 270 -9.71 1.84 5.47
N GLN A 271 -9.09 1.45 4.35
CA GLN A 271 -9.78 1.27 3.07
C GLN A 271 -10.81 0.12 3.15
N GLY A 272 -10.46 -0.99 3.81
CA GLY A 272 -11.38 -2.10 4.05
C GLY A 272 -12.64 -1.67 4.82
N LEU A 273 -12.51 -0.79 5.82
CA LEU A 273 -13.65 -0.23 6.56
C LEU A 273 -14.59 0.63 5.69
N ALA A 274 -14.18 1.08 4.51
CA ALA A 274 -15.07 1.78 3.58
C ALA A 274 -16.04 0.81 2.88
N SER A 275 -15.68 -0.47 2.75
CA SER A 275 -16.50 -1.50 2.11
C SER A 275 -17.69 -2.00 2.96
N ARG A 276 -17.84 -1.51 4.20
CA ARG A 276 -18.88 -1.88 5.18
C ARG A 276 -18.95 -3.36 5.58
N PHE A 277 -17.99 -4.20 5.17
CA PHE A 277 -17.92 -5.61 5.53
C PHE A 277 -19.25 -6.35 5.36
N ILE A 278 -19.68 -6.46 4.10
CA ILE A 278 -20.91 -7.18 3.73
C ILE A 278 -20.58 -8.65 3.49
N PHE A 279 -21.29 -9.54 4.20
CA PHE A 279 -21.27 -10.98 3.97
C PHE A 279 -22.66 -11.43 3.53
N TRP A 280 -22.73 -12.05 2.34
CA TRP A 280 -23.97 -12.65 1.80
C TRP A 280 -25.19 -11.70 1.85
N GLY A 281 -24.96 -10.43 1.48
CA GLY A 281 -25.98 -9.38 1.45
C GLY A 281 -26.30 -8.72 2.79
N LYS A 282 -25.64 -9.11 3.89
CA LYS A 282 -25.87 -8.56 5.23
C LYS A 282 -24.59 -7.93 5.82
N PRO A 283 -24.69 -6.83 6.58
CA PRO A 283 -23.54 -6.26 7.28
C PRO A 283 -23.10 -7.17 8.43
N ILE A 284 -21.79 -7.36 8.56
CA ILE A 284 -21.20 -8.16 9.65
C ILE A 284 -21.05 -7.34 10.93
N LEU A 285 -20.71 -6.05 10.78
CA LEU A 285 -20.42 -5.13 11.87
C LEU A 285 -21.49 -4.05 11.94
N SER A 286 -21.83 -3.61 13.15
CA SER A 286 -22.70 -2.46 13.36
C SER A 286 -22.00 -1.15 13.02
N ASP A 287 -22.77 -0.09 12.74
CA ASP A 287 -22.21 1.24 12.49
C ASP A 287 -21.40 1.78 13.69
N VAL A 288 -21.79 1.41 14.92
CA VAL A 288 -21.09 1.78 16.15
C VAL A 288 -19.72 1.10 16.23
N GLU A 289 -19.65 -0.21 15.95
CA GLU A 289 -18.37 -0.93 15.92
C GLU A 289 -17.45 -0.42 14.81
N MET A 290 -18.02 -0.14 13.63
CA MET A 290 -17.29 0.44 12.51
C MET A 290 -16.66 1.79 12.88
N GLN A 291 -17.41 2.64 13.58
CA GLN A 291 -16.90 3.93 14.03
C GLN A 291 -15.81 3.76 15.09
N HIS A 292 -16.04 2.92 16.10
CA HIS A 292 -15.04 2.60 17.12
C HIS A 292 -13.73 2.09 16.51
N TYR A 293 -13.81 1.21 15.50
CA TYR A 293 -12.63 0.73 14.79
C TYR A 293 -11.93 1.83 13.99
N ARG A 294 -12.67 2.71 13.29
CA ARG A 294 -12.08 3.84 12.58
C ARG A 294 -11.32 4.77 13.52
N ASP A 295 -11.92 5.10 14.65
CA ASP A 295 -11.32 6.00 15.65
C ASP A 295 -10.04 5.40 16.21
N GLY A 296 -10.09 4.13 16.65
CA GLY A 296 -8.92 3.43 17.19
C GLY A 296 -7.78 3.27 16.17
N LEU A 297 -8.09 2.94 14.91
CA LEU A 297 -7.07 2.88 13.85
C LEU A 297 -6.47 4.25 13.54
N THR A 298 -7.29 5.31 13.58
CA THR A 298 -6.84 6.68 13.30
C THR A 298 -5.91 7.18 14.39
N GLU A 299 -6.26 6.96 15.66
CA GLU A 299 -5.42 7.34 16.80
C GLU A 299 -4.04 6.67 16.73
N THR A 300 -4.00 5.35 16.53
CA THR A 300 -2.74 4.61 16.40
C THR A 300 -1.95 5.03 15.17
N LYS A 301 -2.62 5.32 14.04
CA LYS A 301 -1.96 5.85 12.85
C LYS A 301 -1.30 7.21 13.12
N THR A 302 -2.02 8.15 13.73
CA THR A 302 -1.48 9.49 14.06
C THR A 302 -0.29 9.39 15.02
N PHE A 303 -0.33 8.47 15.99
CA PHE A 303 0.82 8.20 16.84
C PHE A 303 2.02 7.70 16.03
N LEU A 304 1.85 6.66 15.20
CA LEU A 304 2.93 6.09 14.39
C LEU A 304 3.50 7.10 13.37
N GLU A 305 2.67 7.96 12.79
CA GLU A 305 3.07 9.05 11.88
C GLU A 305 3.95 10.11 12.55
N SER A 306 3.94 10.19 13.89
CA SER A 306 4.82 11.10 14.64
C SER A 306 6.22 10.54 14.88
N LEU A 307 6.41 9.23 14.77
CA LEU A 307 7.67 8.56 15.09
C LEU A 307 8.83 8.85 14.10
N PRO A 308 8.62 9.12 12.80
CA PRO A 308 9.69 9.49 11.87
C PRO A 308 10.52 10.72 12.28
N ALA A 309 9.98 11.59 13.14
CA ALA A 309 10.72 12.73 13.69
C ALA A 309 11.94 12.28 14.55
N TYR A 310 11.88 11.09 15.15
CA TYR A 310 12.95 10.50 15.96
C TYR A 310 13.91 9.70 15.06
N SER A 311 14.66 10.42 14.22
CA SER A 311 15.46 9.82 13.15
C SER A 311 16.86 9.34 13.54
N THR A 312 17.30 9.60 14.77
CA THR A 312 18.59 9.18 15.32
C THR A 312 18.40 8.76 16.78
N PRO A 313 19.28 7.92 17.35
CA PRO A 313 19.12 7.45 18.73
C PRO A 313 18.96 8.61 19.72
N LEU A 314 19.80 9.63 19.61
CA LEU A 314 19.81 10.78 20.53
C LEU A 314 18.54 11.63 20.47
N LYS A 315 17.83 11.67 19.35
CA LYS A 315 16.53 12.36 19.25
C LYS A 315 15.47 11.76 20.19
N PHE A 316 15.60 10.48 20.56
CA PHE A 316 14.70 9.83 21.52
C PHE A 316 14.86 10.31 22.97
N LYS A 317 15.90 11.08 23.30
CA LYS A 317 15.96 11.83 24.58
C LYS A 317 14.80 12.83 24.70
N ASN A 318 14.28 13.28 23.56
CA ASN A 318 13.10 14.14 23.46
C ASN A 318 11.80 13.36 23.14
N PHE A 319 11.78 12.05 23.41
CA PHE A 319 10.57 11.24 23.23
C PHE A 319 9.47 11.72 24.18
N ARG A 320 8.45 12.35 23.61
CA ARG A 320 7.43 13.11 24.37
C ARG A 320 6.34 12.25 24.98
N TYR A 321 6.25 10.98 24.57
CA TYR A 321 5.19 10.08 24.98
C TYR A 321 5.57 9.32 26.25
N THR A 322 4.58 9.09 27.10
CA THR A 322 4.74 8.27 28.31
C THR A 322 4.55 6.80 27.97
N ALA A 323 5.08 5.90 28.80
CA ALA A 323 4.88 4.46 28.64
C ALA A 323 3.38 4.11 28.57
N GLY A 324 2.55 4.68 29.46
CA GLY A 324 1.10 4.46 29.46
C GLY A 324 0.41 4.90 28.17
N PHE A 325 0.81 6.03 27.59
CA PHE A 325 0.29 6.48 26.30
C PHE A 325 0.65 5.50 25.18
N VAL A 326 1.90 5.03 25.14
CA VAL A 326 2.35 4.05 24.14
C VAL A 326 1.62 2.72 24.31
N THR A 327 1.47 2.24 25.55
CA THR A 327 0.74 1.00 25.84
C THR A 327 -0.75 1.09 25.45
N ALA A 328 -1.39 2.26 25.53
CA ALA A 328 -2.78 2.42 25.11
C ALA A 328 -3.00 2.08 23.61
N GLN A 329 -1.96 2.26 22.78
CA GLN A 329 -2.00 1.99 21.34
C GLN A 329 -2.11 0.49 20.99
N TRP A 330 -1.90 -0.41 21.95
CA TRP A 330 -2.15 -1.85 21.76
C TRP A 330 -3.59 -2.15 21.32
N SER A 331 -4.55 -1.34 21.76
CA SER A 331 -5.96 -1.49 21.38
C SER A 331 -6.15 -1.31 19.87
N GLY A 332 -5.57 -0.27 19.28
CA GLY A 332 -5.61 -0.02 17.85
C GLY A 332 -4.89 -1.09 17.02
N LEU A 333 -3.75 -1.61 17.49
CA LEU A 333 -3.06 -2.73 16.82
C LEU A 333 -3.86 -4.04 16.86
N LYS A 334 -4.59 -4.32 17.95
CA LYS A 334 -5.52 -5.46 18.01
C LYS A 334 -6.69 -5.28 17.05
N ILE A 335 -7.22 -4.06 16.92
CA ILE A 335 -8.25 -3.75 15.93
C ILE A 335 -7.71 -3.99 14.51
N LEU A 336 -6.49 -3.53 14.21
CA LEU A 336 -5.82 -3.74 12.93
C LEU A 336 -5.72 -5.23 12.59
N GLN A 337 -5.24 -6.05 13.53
CA GLN A 337 -5.14 -7.50 13.34
C GLN A 337 -6.51 -8.13 13.04
N ASN A 338 -7.54 -7.76 13.82
CA ASN A 338 -8.89 -8.30 13.66
C ASN A 338 -9.53 -7.94 12.31
N ILE A 339 -9.30 -6.71 11.84
CA ILE A 339 -9.82 -6.25 10.55
C ILE A 339 -9.08 -6.92 9.40
N THR A 340 -7.76 -7.02 9.49
CA THR A 340 -6.93 -7.66 8.46
C THR A 340 -7.34 -9.13 8.29
N HIS A 341 -7.57 -9.83 9.41
CA HIS A 341 -8.09 -11.19 9.40
C HIS A 341 -9.50 -11.29 8.79
N LEU A 342 -10.40 -10.37 9.14
CA LEU A 342 -11.76 -10.35 8.56
C LEU A 342 -11.74 -10.10 7.04
N ILE A 343 -10.88 -9.19 6.55
CA ILE A 343 -10.68 -8.93 5.12
C ILE A 343 -10.26 -10.22 4.41
N ALA A 344 -9.28 -10.95 4.97
CA ALA A 344 -8.81 -12.21 4.41
C ALA A 344 -9.92 -13.27 4.35
N ILE A 345 -10.68 -13.46 5.44
CA ILE A 345 -11.80 -14.41 5.47
C ILE A 345 -12.83 -14.08 4.38
N LEU A 346 -13.20 -12.80 4.22
CA LEU A 346 -14.20 -12.40 3.23
C LEU A 346 -13.70 -12.56 1.80
N ALA A 347 -12.41 -12.35 1.56
CA ALA A 347 -11.80 -12.64 0.26
C ALA A 347 -11.93 -14.14 -0.07
N ASP A 348 -11.63 -15.02 0.88
CA ASP A 348 -11.72 -16.48 0.70
C ASP A 348 -13.16 -16.96 0.45
N PHE A 349 -14.15 -16.30 1.03
CA PHE A 349 -15.57 -16.67 0.88
C PHE A 349 -16.26 -16.02 -0.32
N SER A 350 -15.62 -15.05 -0.98
CA SER A 350 -16.23 -14.25 -2.05
C SER A 350 -16.80 -15.11 -3.19
N GLN A 351 -16.02 -16.04 -3.73
CA GLN A 351 -16.43 -16.90 -4.85
C GLN A 351 -17.52 -17.91 -4.46
N PRO A 352 -17.39 -18.70 -3.36
CA PRO A 352 -18.46 -19.59 -2.92
C PRO A 352 -19.77 -18.87 -2.64
N VAL A 353 -19.74 -17.71 -1.97
CA VAL A 353 -20.94 -16.93 -1.65
C VAL A 353 -21.59 -16.37 -2.92
N ALA A 354 -20.81 -15.89 -3.89
CA ALA A 354 -21.34 -15.43 -5.17
C ALA A 354 -22.06 -16.56 -5.92
N TYR A 355 -21.46 -17.76 -5.94
CA TYR A 355 -22.08 -18.95 -6.53
C TYR A 355 -23.41 -19.28 -5.84
N LEU A 356 -23.41 -19.37 -4.50
CA LEU A 356 -24.61 -19.74 -3.75
C LEU A 356 -25.73 -18.70 -3.90
N THR A 357 -25.39 -17.41 -3.95
CA THR A 357 -26.35 -16.33 -4.22
C THR A 357 -27.02 -16.49 -5.60
N ALA A 358 -26.24 -16.83 -6.64
CA ALA A 358 -26.79 -17.10 -7.97
C ALA A 358 -27.60 -18.42 -8.03
N ALA A 359 -27.25 -19.40 -7.20
CA ALA A 359 -27.94 -20.68 -7.08
C ALA A 359 -29.32 -20.51 -6.41
N GLU A 360 -29.41 -19.67 -5.37
CA GLU A 360 -30.67 -19.32 -4.72
C GLU A 360 -31.70 -18.70 -5.67
N ALA A 361 -31.25 -17.90 -6.63
CA ALA A 361 -32.10 -17.30 -7.65
C ALA A 361 -32.63 -18.30 -8.71
N SER A 362 -32.19 -19.57 -8.66
CA SER A 362 -32.52 -20.59 -9.66
C SER A 362 -33.58 -21.60 -9.20
N LEU A 363 -33.72 -21.82 -7.88
CA LEU A 363 -34.66 -22.80 -7.32
C LEU A 363 -36.01 -22.18 -6.93
N PRO A 364 -37.09 -22.98 -6.86
CA PRO A 364 -38.38 -22.51 -6.37
C PRO A 364 -38.30 -22.10 -4.89
N PRO A 365 -39.05 -21.07 -4.44
CA PRO A 365 -38.92 -20.51 -3.09
C PRO A 365 -39.21 -21.50 -1.95
N GLN A 366 -39.99 -22.56 -2.22
CA GLN A 366 -40.34 -23.59 -1.23
C GLN A 366 -39.35 -24.76 -1.17
N HIS A 367 -38.26 -24.73 -1.95
CA HIS A 367 -37.31 -25.84 -2.00
C HIS A 367 -36.51 -25.95 -0.67
N PRO A 368 -36.40 -27.14 -0.06
CA PRO A 368 -35.76 -27.31 1.26
C PRO A 368 -34.33 -26.78 1.35
N TRP A 369 -33.54 -26.89 0.27
CA TRP A 369 -32.17 -26.36 0.20
C TRP A 369 -32.08 -24.85 0.52
N LEU A 370 -33.09 -24.05 0.19
CA LEU A 370 -33.10 -22.61 0.52
C LEU A 370 -33.17 -22.38 2.04
N SER A 371 -33.90 -23.23 2.77
CA SER A 371 -33.96 -23.15 4.24
C SER A 371 -32.63 -23.52 4.90
N GLU A 372 -31.96 -24.57 4.41
CA GLU A 372 -30.63 -25.00 4.85
C GLU A 372 -29.59 -23.90 4.59
N THR A 373 -29.63 -23.30 3.40
CA THR A 373 -28.74 -22.21 3.00
C THR A 373 -28.90 -20.99 3.90
N ASN A 374 -30.15 -20.60 4.20
CA ASN A 374 -30.42 -19.50 5.13
C ASN A 374 -29.93 -19.81 6.55
N GLN A 375 -30.10 -21.05 7.04
CA GLN A 375 -29.59 -21.44 8.36
C GLN A 375 -28.06 -21.33 8.45
N VAL A 376 -27.34 -21.81 7.44
CA VAL A 376 -25.88 -21.69 7.37
C VAL A 376 -25.47 -20.22 7.25
N ARG A 377 -26.18 -19.42 6.44
CA ARG A 377 -25.94 -17.97 6.31
C ARG A 377 -26.04 -17.25 7.66
N GLU A 378 -27.14 -17.42 8.40
CA GLU A 378 -27.30 -16.76 9.70
C GLU A 378 -26.24 -17.23 10.72
N THR A 379 -25.94 -18.53 10.71
CA THR A 379 -24.90 -19.09 11.59
C THR A 379 -23.54 -18.47 11.28
N LEU A 380 -23.12 -18.47 10.02
CA LEU A 380 -21.83 -17.90 9.62
C LEU A 380 -21.77 -16.39 9.87
N LEU A 381 -22.85 -15.66 9.58
CA LEU A 381 -22.93 -14.22 9.82
C LEU A 381 -22.75 -13.90 11.31
N SER A 382 -23.44 -14.62 12.20
CA SER A 382 -23.30 -14.46 13.65
C SER A 382 -21.87 -14.74 14.13
N ARG A 383 -21.24 -15.81 13.63
CA ARG A 383 -19.85 -16.17 13.98
C ARG A 383 -18.84 -15.17 13.44
N LEU A 384 -19.07 -14.61 12.26
CA LEU A 384 -18.24 -13.56 11.67
C LEU A 384 -18.33 -12.25 12.46
N GLY A 385 -19.53 -11.90 12.96
CA GLY A 385 -19.73 -10.71 13.79
C GLY A 385 -18.95 -10.76 15.11
N ASP A 386 -18.86 -11.95 15.73
CA ASP A 386 -18.13 -12.13 16.99
C ASP A 386 -16.62 -12.31 16.78
N VAL A 387 -15.84 -11.34 17.27
CA VAL A 387 -14.37 -11.32 17.22
C VAL A 387 -13.76 -12.63 17.74
N ARG A 388 -14.30 -13.17 18.84
CA ARG A 388 -13.75 -14.38 19.47
C ARG A 388 -13.98 -15.59 18.58
N GLN A 389 -15.13 -15.67 17.92
CA GLN A 389 -15.50 -16.82 17.10
C GLN A 389 -14.79 -16.81 15.74
N ARG A 390 -14.71 -15.66 15.06
CA ARG A 390 -13.99 -15.56 13.78
C ARG A 390 -12.49 -15.76 13.90
N ASN A 391 -11.91 -15.49 15.07
CA ASN A 391 -10.49 -15.71 15.36
C ASN A 391 -10.19 -17.12 15.90
N GLN A 392 -11.18 -18.00 16.04
CA GLN A 392 -10.91 -19.39 16.45
C GLN A 392 -10.07 -20.11 15.39
N PRO A 393 -9.03 -20.87 15.80
CA PRO A 393 -8.28 -21.71 14.88
C PRO A 393 -9.20 -22.65 14.09
N GLY A 394 -9.02 -22.71 12.78
CA GLY A 394 -9.81 -23.57 11.90
C GLY A 394 -11.19 -23.03 11.49
N PHE A 395 -11.63 -21.87 12.01
CA PHE A 395 -12.92 -21.27 11.62
C PHE A 395 -13.09 -21.15 10.10
N SER A 396 -12.12 -20.54 9.41
CA SER A 396 -12.18 -20.32 7.96
C SER A 396 -12.33 -21.62 7.19
N TYR A 397 -11.57 -22.65 7.58
CA TYR A 397 -11.63 -23.97 6.97
C TYR A 397 -13.00 -24.63 7.14
N HIS A 398 -13.55 -24.62 8.35
CA HIS A 398 -14.87 -25.21 8.62
C HIS A 398 -16.00 -24.46 7.88
N ALA A 399 -15.95 -23.13 7.87
CA ALA A 399 -16.92 -22.33 7.12
C ALA A 399 -16.83 -22.62 5.62
N GLN A 400 -15.62 -22.73 5.06
CA GLN A 400 -15.43 -23.07 3.65
C GLN A 400 -16.00 -24.47 3.32
N GLN A 401 -15.81 -25.46 4.19
CA GLN A 401 -16.42 -26.79 4.05
C GLN A 401 -17.95 -26.72 4.03
N GLN A 402 -18.58 -25.90 4.89
CA GLN A 402 -20.03 -25.70 4.89
C GLN A 402 -20.51 -25.08 3.57
N LEU A 403 -19.81 -24.07 3.05
CA LEU A 403 -20.15 -23.45 1.76
C LEU A 403 -20.02 -24.44 0.60
N THR A 404 -18.96 -25.26 0.58
CA THR A 404 -18.78 -26.32 -0.42
C THR A 404 -19.84 -27.42 -0.31
N ALA A 405 -20.26 -27.78 0.92
CA ALA A 405 -21.33 -28.74 1.13
C ALA A 405 -22.66 -28.23 0.56
N LEU A 406 -23.00 -26.95 0.78
CA LEU A 406 -24.18 -26.33 0.19
C LEU A 406 -24.14 -26.30 -1.34
N GLN A 407 -22.98 -26.01 -1.93
CA GLN A 407 -22.79 -26.06 -3.39
C GLN A 407 -23.06 -27.47 -3.93
N LYS A 408 -22.52 -28.51 -3.31
CA LYS A 408 -22.78 -29.90 -3.72
C LYS A 408 -24.25 -30.28 -3.56
N ALA A 409 -24.88 -29.86 -2.47
CA ALA A 409 -26.30 -30.09 -2.24
C ALA A 409 -27.18 -29.40 -3.31
N TYR A 410 -26.80 -28.18 -3.71
CA TYR A 410 -27.45 -27.46 -4.81
C TYR A 410 -27.36 -28.22 -6.12
N ILE A 411 -26.16 -28.64 -6.53
CA ILE A 411 -25.91 -29.36 -7.78
C ILE A 411 -26.81 -30.60 -7.85
N LYS A 412 -26.87 -31.37 -6.77
CA LYS A 412 -27.75 -32.54 -6.66
C LYS A 412 -29.23 -32.17 -6.78
N ALA A 413 -29.68 -31.13 -6.07
CA ALA A 413 -31.06 -30.66 -6.14
C ALA A 413 -31.45 -30.20 -7.55
N TYR A 414 -30.57 -29.45 -8.22
CA TYR A 414 -30.77 -28.99 -9.59
C TYR A 414 -30.88 -30.18 -10.56
N PHE A 415 -30.01 -31.18 -10.46
CA PHE A 415 -30.10 -32.39 -11.28
C PHE A 415 -31.43 -33.12 -11.11
N ASN A 416 -31.90 -33.28 -9.86
CA ASN A 416 -33.16 -33.94 -9.55
C ASN A 416 -34.38 -33.23 -10.17
N LEU A 417 -34.30 -31.90 -10.37
CA LEU A 417 -35.34 -31.11 -11.04
C LEU A 417 -35.17 -31.10 -12.56
N HIS A 418 -33.92 -31.03 -13.05
CA HIS A 418 -33.59 -30.97 -14.47
C HIS A 418 -33.88 -32.29 -15.20
N GLN A 419 -33.49 -33.43 -14.62
CA GLN A 419 -33.59 -34.73 -15.26
C GLN A 419 -35.03 -35.09 -15.68
N PRO A 420 -36.09 -34.93 -14.85
CA PRO A 420 -37.46 -35.18 -15.28
C PRO A 420 -38.03 -34.09 -16.20
N ALA A 421 -37.49 -32.87 -16.17
CA ALA A 421 -37.96 -31.73 -16.97
C ALA A 421 -37.45 -31.75 -18.42
N ARG A 422 -36.53 -32.64 -18.77
CA ARG A 422 -35.87 -32.68 -20.08
C ARG A 422 -35.84 -34.10 -20.64
N LEU A 423 -35.90 -34.21 -21.96
CA LEU A 423 -35.80 -35.51 -22.63
C LEU A 423 -34.34 -35.98 -22.64
N GLY A 424 -34.14 -37.24 -22.24
CA GLY A 424 -32.89 -37.96 -22.45
C GLY A 424 -32.64 -38.27 -23.93
N ALA A 425 -31.51 -38.92 -24.23
CA ALA A 425 -31.13 -39.25 -25.61
C ALA A 425 -32.19 -40.11 -26.33
N ASP A 426 -32.65 -41.18 -25.69
CA ASP A 426 -33.62 -42.12 -26.29
C ASP A 426 -35.00 -41.48 -26.51
N ASP A 427 -35.45 -40.70 -25.54
CA ASP A 427 -36.71 -39.96 -25.61
C ASP A 427 -36.65 -38.81 -26.63
N GLY A 428 -35.49 -38.14 -26.73
CA GLY A 428 -35.21 -37.19 -27.81
C GLY A 428 -35.30 -37.85 -29.19
N GLN A 429 -34.73 -39.04 -29.37
CA GLN A 429 -34.89 -39.79 -30.61
C GLN A 429 -36.35 -40.19 -30.86
N ALA A 430 -37.07 -40.61 -29.83
CA ALA A 430 -38.48 -40.95 -29.94
C ALA A 430 -39.34 -39.74 -30.37
N LYS A 431 -39.09 -38.56 -29.80
CA LYS A 431 -39.70 -37.29 -30.23
C LYS A 431 -39.45 -37.04 -31.72
N GLN A 432 -38.20 -37.19 -32.18
CA GLN A 432 -37.85 -37.01 -33.59
C GLN A 432 -38.55 -38.02 -34.51
N ARG A 433 -38.68 -39.28 -34.07
CA ARG A 433 -39.44 -40.31 -34.81
C ARG A 433 -40.93 -39.96 -34.91
N LEU A 434 -41.54 -39.48 -33.83
CA LEU A 434 -42.94 -39.04 -33.81
C LEU A 434 -43.18 -37.84 -34.75
N LEU A 435 -42.30 -36.84 -34.75
CA LEU A 435 -42.38 -35.68 -35.65
C LEU A 435 -42.28 -36.06 -37.14
N ARG A 436 -41.53 -37.12 -37.46
CA ARG A 436 -41.33 -37.62 -38.84
C ARG A 436 -42.27 -38.78 -39.20
N ASP A 437 -43.19 -39.14 -38.32
CA ASP A 437 -44.07 -40.29 -38.52
C ASP A 437 -45.00 -40.06 -39.72
N LYS A 438 -45.03 -41.02 -40.66
CA LYS A 438 -45.88 -40.96 -41.85
C LYS A 438 -47.35 -40.73 -41.51
N ARG A 439 -47.83 -41.26 -40.38
CA ARG A 439 -49.21 -41.11 -39.91
C ARG A 439 -49.53 -39.66 -39.57
N LEU A 440 -48.66 -39.00 -38.79
CA LEU A 440 -48.80 -37.59 -38.42
C LEU A 440 -48.76 -36.70 -39.67
N LEU A 441 -47.82 -36.97 -40.58
CA LEU A 441 -47.71 -36.26 -41.85
C LEU A 441 -48.96 -36.41 -42.74
N ASN A 442 -49.57 -37.59 -42.76
CA ASN A 442 -50.82 -37.83 -43.49
C ASN A 442 -52.02 -37.13 -42.85
N ILE A 443 -52.14 -37.14 -41.52
CA ILE A 443 -53.19 -36.41 -40.79
C ILE A 443 -53.05 -34.89 -41.04
N LYS A 444 -51.82 -34.36 -41.07
CA LYS A 444 -51.54 -32.96 -41.39
C LYS A 444 -51.98 -32.58 -42.81
N LYS A 445 -51.79 -33.48 -43.79
CA LYS A 445 -52.32 -33.30 -45.16
C LYS A 445 -53.84 -33.30 -45.19
N LEU A 446 -54.47 -34.21 -44.44
CA LEU A 446 -55.93 -34.37 -44.38
C LEU A 446 -56.63 -33.27 -43.58
N ALA A 447 -55.97 -32.68 -42.58
CA ALA A 447 -56.49 -31.58 -41.76
C ALA A 447 -56.85 -30.33 -42.57
N LYS A 448 -56.46 -30.25 -43.85
CA LYS A 448 -56.93 -29.22 -44.80
C LYS A 448 -58.43 -29.35 -45.13
N ILE A 449 -59.05 -30.51 -44.90
CA ILE A 449 -60.48 -30.74 -45.10
C ILE A 449 -61.27 -30.18 -43.90
N ALA A 450 -62.38 -29.46 -44.14
CA ALA A 450 -63.14 -28.73 -43.12
C ALA A 450 -63.72 -29.59 -41.97
N LEU A 451 -63.79 -30.92 -42.15
CA LEU A 451 -64.40 -31.86 -41.20
C LEU A 451 -63.44 -32.33 -40.08
N LEU A 452 -62.14 -31.99 -40.13
CA LEU A 452 -61.13 -32.47 -39.16
C LEU A 452 -60.79 -31.40 -38.10
N PRO A 453 -60.57 -31.80 -36.82
CA PRO A 453 -60.32 -30.88 -35.72
C PRO A 453 -58.87 -30.37 -35.75
N ARG A 454 -58.62 -29.34 -36.56
CA ARG A 454 -57.31 -28.70 -36.73
C ARG A 454 -56.68 -28.26 -35.41
N GLN A 455 -57.51 -27.80 -34.47
CA GLN A 455 -57.06 -27.35 -33.15
C GLN A 455 -56.36 -28.49 -32.37
N GLN A 456 -56.92 -29.70 -32.36
CA GLN A 456 -56.35 -30.85 -31.65
C GLN A 456 -54.98 -31.24 -32.20
N LEU A 457 -54.81 -31.21 -33.54
CA LEU A 457 -53.53 -31.48 -34.17
C LEU A 457 -52.51 -30.38 -33.87
N SER A 458 -52.93 -29.11 -33.92
CA SER A 458 -52.08 -27.97 -33.59
C SER A 458 -51.63 -28.00 -32.14
N ASP A 459 -52.53 -28.35 -31.21
CA ASP A 459 -52.22 -28.49 -29.79
C ASP A 459 -51.26 -29.65 -29.56
N PHE A 460 -51.46 -30.79 -30.23
CA PHE A 460 -50.53 -31.92 -30.18
C PHE A 460 -49.13 -31.56 -30.70
N GLU A 461 -49.02 -30.92 -31.86
CA GLU A 461 -47.73 -30.46 -32.42
C GLU A 461 -47.06 -29.44 -31.49
N LYS A 462 -47.85 -28.54 -30.89
CA LYS A 462 -47.36 -27.55 -29.92
C LYS A 462 -46.79 -28.24 -28.67
N HIS A 463 -47.52 -29.18 -28.05
CA HIS A 463 -47.03 -29.94 -26.90
C HIS A 463 -45.74 -30.71 -27.23
N LEU A 464 -45.70 -31.39 -28.38
CA LEU A 464 -44.52 -32.15 -28.81
C LEU A 464 -43.32 -31.23 -29.05
N SER A 465 -43.54 -30.02 -29.58
CA SER A 465 -42.49 -29.03 -29.81
C SER A 465 -41.92 -28.44 -28.51
N GLN A 466 -42.76 -28.25 -27.48
CA GLN A 466 -42.39 -27.68 -26.18
C GLN A 466 -41.44 -28.59 -25.36
N LEU A 467 -41.44 -29.90 -25.61
CA LEU A 467 -40.53 -30.84 -24.93
C LEU A 467 -39.06 -30.59 -25.31
N GLN A 468 -38.24 -30.08 -24.40
CA GLN A 468 -36.83 -29.82 -24.68
C GLN A 468 -35.96 -31.05 -24.41
N THR A 469 -34.97 -31.31 -25.27
CA THR A 469 -33.98 -32.38 -25.09
C THR A 469 -32.71 -31.81 -24.46
N CYS A 470 -32.25 -32.41 -23.36
CA CYS A 470 -30.99 -32.02 -22.72
C CYS A 470 -30.44 -33.17 -21.88
N TYR A 471 -29.30 -33.72 -22.28
CA TYR A 471 -28.61 -34.83 -21.60
C TYR A 471 -27.09 -34.62 -21.49
N ALA A 472 -26.58 -33.46 -21.94
CA ALA A 472 -25.16 -33.14 -21.93
C ALA A 472 -24.68 -32.52 -20.60
N LEU A 473 -25.61 -32.17 -19.69
CA LEU A 473 -25.31 -31.51 -18.42
C LEU A 473 -24.47 -32.41 -17.49
N THR A 474 -23.35 -31.88 -17.03
CA THR A 474 -22.45 -32.54 -16.06
C THR A 474 -22.36 -31.77 -14.75
N GLU A 475 -21.83 -32.42 -13.70
CA GLU A 475 -21.56 -31.74 -12.42
C GLU A 475 -20.56 -30.59 -12.58
N ASN A 476 -19.53 -30.75 -13.43
CA ASN A 476 -18.53 -29.71 -13.68
C ASN A 476 -19.15 -28.46 -14.31
N ASP A 477 -20.13 -28.62 -15.20
CA ASP A 477 -20.88 -27.49 -15.76
C ASP A 477 -21.60 -26.73 -14.66
N LEU A 478 -22.20 -27.46 -13.71
CA LEU A 478 -22.92 -26.84 -12.59
C LEU A 478 -21.99 -26.27 -11.51
N ILE A 479 -20.74 -26.74 -11.39
CA ILE A 479 -19.73 -26.08 -10.55
C ILE A 479 -19.36 -24.72 -11.14
N ALA A 480 -19.25 -24.63 -12.47
CA ALA A 480 -18.90 -23.40 -13.17
C ALA A 480 -20.06 -22.41 -13.31
N GLN A 481 -21.30 -22.90 -13.48
CA GLN A 481 -22.49 -22.09 -13.70
C GLN A 481 -23.67 -22.64 -12.90
N THR A 482 -24.52 -21.77 -12.35
CA THR A 482 -25.66 -22.26 -11.54
C THR A 482 -26.81 -22.81 -12.37
N VAL A 483 -26.82 -22.57 -13.68
CA VAL A 483 -27.86 -23.00 -14.62
C VAL A 483 -27.23 -23.80 -15.74
N CYS A 484 -27.98 -24.77 -16.28
CA CYS A 484 -27.54 -25.59 -17.40
C CYS A 484 -27.17 -24.72 -18.62
N PRO A 485 -25.91 -24.74 -19.10
CA PRO A 485 -25.47 -23.91 -20.22
C PRO A 485 -26.08 -24.33 -21.56
N TYR A 486 -26.59 -25.56 -21.65
CA TYR A 486 -27.10 -26.14 -22.89
C TYR A 486 -28.56 -25.82 -23.16
N CYS A 487 -29.40 -25.80 -22.11
CA CYS A 487 -30.84 -25.60 -22.25
C CYS A 487 -31.40 -24.42 -21.45
N GLY A 488 -30.60 -23.82 -20.55
CA GLY A 488 -31.02 -22.67 -19.76
C GLY A 488 -32.13 -22.96 -18.74
N TYR A 489 -32.36 -24.22 -18.37
CA TYR A 489 -33.46 -24.63 -17.48
C TYR A 489 -33.43 -23.87 -16.15
N LYS A 490 -34.51 -23.18 -15.81
CA LYS A 490 -34.64 -22.49 -14.52
C LYS A 490 -35.85 -23.04 -13.76
N PRO A 491 -35.65 -23.89 -12.75
CA PRO A 491 -36.74 -24.45 -11.94
C PRO A 491 -37.73 -23.41 -11.40
N LEU A 492 -37.25 -22.20 -11.09
CA LEU A 492 -38.08 -21.08 -10.62
C LEU A 492 -39.17 -20.65 -11.62
N PHE A 493 -38.93 -20.76 -12.94
CA PHE A 493 -39.88 -20.29 -13.96
C PHE A 493 -40.61 -21.42 -14.68
N GLU A 494 -40.01 -22.61 -14.69
CA GLU A 494 -40.56 -23.81 -15.32
C GLU A 494 -41.18 -24.70 -14.24
N HIS A 495 -42.29 -24.24 -13.66
CA HIS A 495 -43.02 -24.97 -12.62
C HIS A 495 -43.74 -26.18 -13.20
N GLN A 496 -43.46 -27.33 -12.59
CA GLN A 496 -43.87 -28.69 -12.97
C GLN A 496 -43.02 -29.32 -14.08
N PRO A 497 -42.10 -30.25 -13.73
CA PRO A 497 -41.70 -31.27 -14.67
C PRO A 497 -42.95 -32.14 -14.90
N GLN A 498 -43.77 -31.81 -15.91
CA GLN A 498 -44.47 -32.90 -16.58
C GLN A 498 -43.35 -33.82 -17.07
N GLU A 499 -43.27 -35.02 -16.52
CA GLU A 499 -42.23 -35.98 -16.86
C GLU A 499 -42.17 -36.06 -18.38
N ALA A 500 -41.13 -35.49 -18.96
CA ALA A 500 -41.04 -35.33 -20.40
C ALA A 500 -41.10 -36.73 -21.07
N ALA A 501 -40.60 -37.75 -20.36
CA ALA A 501 -40.71 -39.16 -20.68
C ALA A 501 -42.15 -39.72 -20.58
N HIS A 502 -42.94 -39.35 -19.57
CA HIS A 502 -44.35 -39.75 -19.45
C HIS A 502 -45.16 -39.18 -20.61
N LEU A 503 -44.98 -37.89 -20.93
CA LEU A 503 -45.63 -37.27 -22.08
C LEU A 503 -45.26 -37.99 -23.38
N ILE A 504 -43.98 -38.33 -23.60
CA ILE A 504 -43.61 -39.12 -24.78
C ILE A 504 -44.25 -40.51 -24.77
N THR A 505 -44.40 -41.14 -23.62
CA THR A 505 -45.04 -42.47 -23.50
C THR A 505 -46.53 -42.38 -23.80
N GLU A 506 -47.23 -41.40 -23.25
CA GLU A 506 -48.62 -41.09 -23.59
C GLU A 506 -48.78 -40.80 -25.09
N LEU A 507 -47.90 -39.97 -25.66
CA LEU A 507 -47.93 -39.62 -27.09
C LEU A 507 -47.60 -40.82 -27.99
N LYS A 508 -46.69 -41.72 -27.57
CA LYS A 508 -46.39 -42.99 -28.26
C LYS A 508 -47.61 -43.92 -28.25
N ASN A 509 -48.31 -44.01 -27.12
CA ASN A 509 -49.49 -44.87 -26.97
C ASN A 509 -50.68 -44.32 -27.77
N ALA A 510 -50.92 -43.01 -27.69
CA ALA A 510 -51.94 -42.31 -28.47
C ALA A 510 -51.73 -42.42 -30.00
N ALA A 511 -50.48 -42.63 -30.44
CA ALA A 511 -50.13 -42.75 -31.86
C ALA A 511 -50.59 -44.07 -32.52
N THR A 512 -51.11 -45.05 -31.79
CA THR A 512 -51.88 -46.14 -32.44
C THR A 512 -53.04 -45.49 -33.22
N GLN A 513 -53.25 -45.86 -34.49
CA GLN A 513 -54.00 -45.09 -35.52
C GLN A 513 -55.45 -44.65 -35.17
N ARG A 514 -55.95 -44.99 -33.98
CA ARG A 514 -57.33 -44.83 -33.54
C ARG A 514 -57.53 -43.83 -32.39
N GLU A 515 -56.47 -43.30 -31.77
CA GLU A 515 -56.58 -42.51 -30.52
C GLU A 515 -56.09 -41.07 -30.62
N LEU A 516 -55.48 -40.65 -31.73
CA LEU A 516 -55.09 -39.24 -31.96
C LEU A 516 -56.28 -38.27 -32.13
N LEU A 517 -57.50 -38.80 -32.28
CA LEU A 517 -58.73 -38.02 -32.40
C LEU A 517 -59.58 -38.26 -31.15
N LYS A 518 -60.15 -37.19 -30.57
CA LYS A 518 -61.14 -37.35 -29.48
C LYS A 518 -62.25 -38.34 -29.90
N PRO A 519 -62.84 -39.10 -28.95
CA PRO A 519 -63.87 -40.09 -29.25
C PRO A 519 -65.01 -39.58 -30.13
N GLU A 520 -65.41 -38.32 -29.92
CA GLU A 520 -66.44 -37.61 -30.68
C GLU A 520 -66.06 -37.42 -32.16
N THR A 521 -64.83 -37.00 -32.44
CA THR A 521 -64.32 -36.83 -33.81
C THR A 521 -64.20 -38.19 -34.51
N ARG A 522 -63.82 -39.23 -33.76
CA ARG A 522 -63.74 -40.60 -34.27
C ARG A 522 -65.12 -41.12 -34.70
N ALA A 523 -66.15 -40.87 -33.88
CA ALA A 523 -67.52 -41.20 -34.20
C ALA A 523 -68.02 -40.47 -35.46
N GLN A 524 -67.70 -39.17 -35.61
CA GLN A 524 -68.05 -38.40 -36.81
C GLN A 524 -67.36 -38.93 -38.08
N LEU A 525 -66.08 -39.33 -37.98
CA LEU A 525 -65.32 -39.87 -39.12
C LEU A 525 -65.86 -41.25 -39.56
N ASP A 526 -66.24 -42.08 -38.60
CA ASP A 526 -66.83 -43.40 -38.86
C ASP A 526 -68.24 -43.28 -39.45
N THR A 527 -69.01 -42.28 -39.02
CA THR A 527 -70.32 -41.91 -39.60
C THR A 527 -70.18 -41.42 -41.05
N PHE A 528 -69.15 -40.62 -41.34
CA PHE A 528 -68.85 -40.17 -42.70
C PHE A 528 -68.42 -41.33 -43.62
N ARG A 529 -67.63 -42.28 -43.11
CA ARG A 529 -67.20 -43.48 -43.87
C ARG A 529 -68.35 -44.43 -44.18
N THR A 530 -69.26 -44.65 -43.22
CA THR A 530 -70.46 -45.47 -43.42
C THR A 530 -71.40 -44.82 -44.44
N ASN A 531 -71.61 -43.50 -44.36
CA ASN A 531 -72.40 -42.76 -45.35
C ASN A 531 -71.78 -42.76 -46.75
N LYS A 532 -70.43 -42.73 -46.86
CA LYS A 532 -69.75 -42.82 -48.16
C LYS A 532 -69.89 -44.20 -48.80
N ARG A 533 -69.79 -45.28 -48.02
CA ARG A 533 -70.03 -46.66 -48.50
C ARG A 533 -71.45 -46.83 -49.03
N GLN A 534 -72.45 -46.34 -48.30
CA GLN A 534 -73.85 -46.36 -48.74
C GLN A 534 -74.09 -45.56 -50.03
N ARG A 535 -73.43 -44.41 -50.22
CA ARG A 535 -73.53 -43.61 -51.45
C ARG A 535 -72.84 -44.24 -52.67
N THR A 536 -71.75 -44.97 -52.49
CA THR A 536 -71.09 -45.70 -53.60
C THR A 536 -71.86 -46.93 -54.06
N GLU A 537 -72.70 -47.53 -53.20
CA GLU A 537 -73.58 -48.65 -53.58
C GLU A 537 -74.87 -48.19 -54.27
N GLN A 538 -75.33 -46.95 -54.06
CA GLN A 538 -76.59 -46.44 -54.61
C GLN A 538 -76.47 -45.64 -55.92
N ASN A 539 -75.26 -45.29 -56.40
CA ASN A 539 -75.11 -44.46 -57.61
C ASN A 539 -74.00 -44.98 -58.55
N THR A 540 -74.31 -46.03 -59.30
CA THR A 540 -73.62 -46.38 -60.54
C THR A 540 -74.62 -46.33 -61.70
N PRO A 541 -74.63 -45.29 -62.57
CA PRO A 541 -75.42 -45.34 -63.79
C PRO A 541 -74.76 -46.31 -64.78
N ARG A 542 -75.44 -47.43 -65.07
CA ARG A 542 -75.13 -48.32 -66.19
C ARG A 542 -75.54 -47.65 -67.50
N ILE A 543 -74.58 -47.14 -68.26
CA ILE A 543 -74.80 -46.72 -69.65
C ILE A 543 -74.80 -47.98 -70.54
N ARG A 544 -75.97 -48.35 -71.07
CA ARG A 544 -76.10 -49.32 -72.17
C ARG A 544 -76.02 -48.56 -73.49
N ILE A 545 -74.97 -48.78 -74.27
CA ILE A 545 -74.88 -48.29 -75.66
C ILE A 545 -75.36 -49.42 -76.58
N ARG A 546 -76.39 -49.12 -77.37
CA ARG A 546 -76.96 -50.00 -78.41
C ARG A 546 -76.55 -49.41 -79.76
N ILE A 547 -75.83 -50.18 -80.58
CA ILE A 547 -75.42 -49.77 -81.94
C ILE A 547 -76.40 -50.38 -82.95
N ILE A 548 -77.08 -49.52 -83.71
CA ILE A 548 -77.84 -49.85 -84.93
C ILE A 548 -77.18 -49.05 -86.05
N GLY A 549 -76.87 -49.71 -87.18
CA GLY A 549 -75.81 -49.28 -88.10
C GLY A 549 -76.13 -48.21 -89.14
N ILE A 550 -75.05 -47.90 -89.89
CA ILE A 550 -74.92 -47.40 -91.28
C ILE A 550 -75.48 -45.98 -91.56
N GLN A 551 -74.62 -44.96 -91.67
CA GLN A 551 -74.02 -44.48 -92.93
C GLN A 551 -73.43 -43.04 -92.81
N THR A 552 -72.27 -42.84 -93.47
CA THR A 552 -71.77 -41.61 -94.13
C THR A 552 -71.40 -40.32 -93.37
N LYS A 553 -70.11 -39.99 -93.56
CA LYS A 553 -69.48 -38.69 -93.86
C LYS A 553 -69.14 -37.68 -92.73
N VAL A 554 -67.82 -37.55 -92.55
CA VAL A 554 -66.95 -36.34 -92.59
C VAL A 554 -67.40 -35.12 -91.78
N PHE A 555 -66.63 -34.71 -90.76
CA PHE A 555 -65.65 -33.60 -90.86
C PHE A 555 -64.79 -33.46 -89.59
N VAL A 556 -63.56 -33.02 -89.86
CA VAL A 556 -62.43 -32.66 -89.00
C VAL A 556 -62.68 -31.30 -88.31
N VAL A 557 -61.86 -30.99 -87.29
CA VAL A 557 -61.34 -29.68 -86.79
C VAL A 557 -61.50 -29.68 -85.26
N GLY A 558 -60.51 -29.43 -84.42
CA GLY A 558 -59.17 -28.87 -84.59
C GLY A 558 -58.85 -28.09 -83.31
N ASP A 559 -57.65 -28.33 -82.78
CA ASP A 559 -56.76 -27.43 -82.05
C ASP A 559 -57.18 -26.70 -80.74
N LEU A 560 -56.38 -27.03 -79.71
CA LEU A 560 -55.51 -26.14 -78.91
C LEU A 560 -56.07 -24.78 -78.46
N TYR A 561 -56.15 -24.57 -77.14
CA TYR A 561 -55.05 -24.00 -76.34
C TYR A 561 -55.15 -24.46 -74.88
#